data_AF-A0A2W0BWR4-F1
#
_entry.id   AF-A0A2W0BWR4-F1
#
_cell.length_a   1.000
_cell.length_b   1.000
_cell.length_c   1.000
_cell.angle_alpha   90.00
_cell.angle_beta   90.00
_cell.angle_gamma   90.00
#
_symmetry.space_group_name_H-M   'P 1'
#
loop_
_entity.id
_entity.type
_entity.pdbx_description
1 polymer ?
#
loop_
_entity_poly.entity_id
_entity_poly.type
_entity_poly.pdbx_seq_one_letter_code
_entity_poly.pdbx_strand_id
1 'polypeptide(L)'
;MGAKKGPNVAEFPVGSRVRVKDKEFLLEFMKNWKYHNPLQPDQLRYSGRKAKVSNVGFYFGGDELYRLKGIPGVWHEICLEES
;
A
#
# COMPACT_ATOMS: atom_id res chain seq x y z
N MET A 1 8.73 -8.31 1.68
CA MET A 1 8.22 -9.09 0.53
C MET A 1 7.40 -10.25 1.09
N GLY A 2 6.08 -10.27 0.86
CA GLY A 2 5.17 -11.33 1.32
C GLY A 2 5.30 -11.58 2.81
N ALA A 3 5.13 -10.54 3.63
CA ALA A 3 5.51 -10.56 5.04
C ALA A 3 4.85 -11.70 5.85
N LYS A 4 3.70 -12.23 5.39
CA LYS A 4 3.01 -13.33 6.07
C LYS A 4 2.60 -14.49 5.16
N LYS A 5 2.30 -14.28 3.87
CA LYS A 5 1.68 -15.31 3.01
C LYS A 5 2.56 -15.84 1.86
N GLY A 6 3.76 -15.29 1.66
CA GLY A 6 4.71 -15.76 0.64
C GLY A 6 4.54 -15.09 -0.74
N PRO A 7 5.42 -15.40 -1.71
CA PRO A 7 5.47 -14.70 -2.99
C PRO A 7 4.20 -14.95 -3.82
N ASN A 8 3.57 -13.87 -4.29
CA ASN A 8 2.34 -13.82 -5.09
C ASN A 8 1.01 -14.10 -4.35
N VAL A 9 1.01 -14.12 -3.02
CA VAL A 9 -0.23 -14.10 -2.24
C VAL A 9 -0.43 -12.70 -1.67
N ALA A 10 -1.49 -12.02 -2.14
CA ALA A 10 -1.82 -10.69 -1.64
C ALA A 10 -2.12 -10.75 -0.15
N GLU A 11 -1.40 -9.97 0.65
CA GLU A 11 -1.71 -9.79 2.07
C GLU A 11 -3.13 -9.26 2.25
N PHE A 12 -3.50 -8.27 1.41
CA PHE A 12 -4.83 -7.66 1.39
C PHE A 12 -5.57 -7.95 0.07
N PRO A 13 -6.24 -9.10 -0.10
CA PRO A 13 -6.94 -9.40 -1.35
C PRO A 13 -7.99 -8.35 -1.72
N VAL A 14 -8.38 -8.34 -3.01
CA VAL A 14 -9.44 -7.43 -3.49
C VAL A 14 -10.68 -7.59 -2.63
N GLY A 15 -11.18 -6.46 -2.13
CA GLY A 15 -12.31 -6.40 -1.22
C GLY A 15 -11.96 -6.30 0.27
N SER A 16 -10.69 -6.47 0.64
CA SER A 16 -10.24 -6.23 2.02
C SER A 16 -10.43 -4.77 2.43
N ARG A 17 -10.80 -4.56 3.69
CA ARG A 17 -10.79 -3.24 4.32
C ARG A 17 -9.41 -3.00 4.89
N VAL A 18 -8.81 -1.89 4.48
CA VAL A 18 -7.47 -1.48 4.92
C VAL A 18 -7.51 -0.04 5.35
N ARG A 19 -6.58 0.33 6.20
CA ARG A 19 -6.31 1.71 6.57
C ARG A 19 -4.95 2.09 5.98
N VAL A 20 -4.88 3.27 5.38
CA VAL A 20 -3.60 3.87 5.02
C VAL A 20 -2.90 4.26 6.32
N LYS A 21 -1.64 3.89 6.48
CA LYS A 21 -0.85 4.24 7.68
C LYS A 21 -0.78 5.76 7.89
N ASP A 22 -0.39 6.14 9.09
CA ASP A 22 -0.26 7.53 9.49
C ASP A 22 0.79 8.29 8.65
N LYS A 23 0.70 9.62 8.72
CA LYS A 23 1.50 10.51 7.89
C LYS A 23 3.00 10.39 8.21
N GLU A 24 3.34 10.12 9.47
CA GLU A 24 4.74 10.02 9.92
C GLU A 24 5.40 8.81 9.28
N PHE A 25 4.72 7.67 9.30
CA PHE A 25 5.16 6.46 8.60
C PHE A 25 5.32 6.69 7.10
N LEU A 26 4.32 7.30 6.44
CA LEU A 26 4.40 7.55 4.99
C LEU A 26 5.55 8.49 4.62
N LEU A 27 5.82 9.51 5.46
CA LEU A 27 6.95 10.43 5.27
C LEU A 27 8.29 9.73 5.43
N GLU A 28 8.43 8.87 6.44
CA GLU A 28 9.64 8.07 6.63
C GLU A 28 9.86 7.10 5.47
N PHE A 29 8.78 6.45 5.01
CA PHE A 29 8.82 5.54 3.88
C PHE A 29 9.24 6.26 2.59
N MET A 30 8.77 7.48 2.35
CA MET A 30 9.21 8.34 1.24
C MET A 30 10.71 8.69 1.31
N LYS A 31 11.27 8.87 2.51
CA LYS A 31 12.69 9.22 2.70
C LYS A 31 13.62 8.03 2.51
N ASN A 32 13.24 6.86 3.03
CA ASN A 32 14.08 5.65 3.05
C ASN A 32 13.83 4.73 1.84
N TRP A 33 13.47 5.32 0.70
CA TRP A 33 12.88 4.61 -0.43
C TRP A 33 13.79 3.57 -1.08
N LYS A 34 13.32 2.31 -1.19
CA LYS A 34 14.00 1.19 -1.86
C LYS A 34 13.12 0.39 -2.84
N TYR A 35 11.88 0.81 -3.07
CA TYR A 35 10.85 0.02 -3.77
C TYR A 35 10.52 0.57 -5.17
N HIS A 36 9.81 -0.17 -6.02
CA HIS A 36 9.29 0.37 -7.28
C HIS A 36 8.04 1.23 -7.01
N ASN A 37 7.77 2.31 -7.77
CA ASN A 37 6.63 3.23 -7.54
C ASN A 37 6.70 4.06 -6.24
N PRO A 38 7.52 5.13 -6.18
CA PRO A 38 7.55 6.07 -5.07
C PRO A 38 6.20 6.67 -4.74
N LEU A 39 5.87 6.71 -3.44
CA LEU A 39 4.75 7.49 -2.94
C LEU A 39 4.91 8.95 -3.39
N GLN A 40 3.83 9.52 -3.91
CA GLN A 40 3.79 10.93 -4.25
C GLN A 40 3.40 11.78 -3.03
N PRO A 41 3.91 13.02 -2.90
CA PRO A 41 3.54 13.91 -1.79
C PRO A 41 2.03 14.07 -1.61
N ASP A 42 1.26 14.12 -2.70
CA ASP A 42 -0.21 14.18 -2.67
C ASP A 42 -0.86 12.98 -1.97
N GLN A 43 -0.21 11.82 -1.96
CA GLN A 43 -0.76 10.63 -1.31
C GLN A 43 -0.78 10.78 0.22
N LEU A 44 0.08 11.64 0.80
CA LEU A 44 0.11 11.90 2.24
C LEU A 44 -1.23 12.42 2.79
N ARG A 45 -2.05 13.09 1.97
CA ARG A 45 -3.38 13.59 2.39
C ARG A 45 -4.40 12.49 2.69
N TYR A 46 -4.09 11.25 2.31
CA TYR A 46 -4.92 10.08 2.56
C TYR A 46 -4.45 9.27 3.78
N SER A 47 -3.42 9.72 4.50
CA SER A 47 -2.95 9.07 5.73
C SER A 47 -4.08 8.85 6.73
N GLY A 48 -4.12 7.68 7.36
CA GLY A 48 -5.13 7.32 8.36
C GLY A 48 -6.53 7.03 7.80
N ARG A 49 -6.76 7.21 6.49
CA ARG A 49 -8.08 6.93 5.88
C ARG A 49 -8.28 5.43 5.70
N LYS A 50 -9.53 5.01 5.95
CA LYS A 50 -9.99 3.64 5.68
C LYS A 50 -10.51 3.55 4.24
N ALA A 51 -10.16 2.48 3.54
CA ALA A 51 -10.64 2.20 2.20
C ALA A 51 -10.76 0.70 1.95
N LYS A 52 -11.38 0.35 0.83
CA LYS A 52 -11.49 -1.03 0.35
C LYS A 52 -10.49 -1.25 -0.78
N VAL A 53 -9.75 -2.35 -0.76
CA VAL A 53 -8.86 -2.73 -1.86
C VAL A 53 -9.70 -2.99 -3.10
N SER A 54 -9.44 -2.26 -4.18
CA SER A 54 -10.14 -2.41 -5.45
C SER A 54 -9.37 -3.28 -6.45
N ASN A 55 -8.05 -3.29 -6.36
CA ASN A 55 -7.20 -4.08 -7.23
C ASN A 55 -5.86 -4.38 -6.53
N VAL A 56 -5.29 -5.55 -6.81
CA VAL A 56 -3.94 -5.94 -6.39
C VAL A 56 -3.16 -6.33 -7.64
N GLY A 57 -1.96 -5.81 -7.78
CA GLY A 57 -0.98 -6.21 -8.78
C GLY A 57 0.31 -6.63 -8.11
N PHE A 58 1.05 -7.53 -8.77
CA PHE A 58 2.38 -7.94 -8.34
C PHE A 58 3.39 -7.44 -9.36
N TYR A 59 4.42 -6.73 -8.91
CA TYR A 59 5.52 -6.36 -9.79
C TYR A 59 6.50 -7.54 -9.91
N PHE A 60 7.06 -7.75 -11.11
CA PHE A 60 8.10 -8.77 -11.35
C PHE A 60 9.34 -8.43 -10.51
N GLY A 61 9.47 -9.08 -9.35
CA GLY A 61 10.39 -8.70 -8.30
C GLY A 61 9.82 -8.84 -6.89
N GLY A 62 8.50 -9.03 -6.74
CA GLY A 62 7.84 -9.43 -5.49
C GLY A 62 7.14 -8.31 -4.71
N ASP A 63 7.08 -7.09 -5.26
CA ASP A 63 6.34 -5.98 -4.64
C ASP A 63 4.83 -6.12 -4.87
N GLU A 64 4.07 -6.05 -3.78
CA GLU A 64 2.60 -6.04 -3.81
C GLU A 64 2.09 -4.60 -3.90
N LEU A 65 1.36 -4.32 -4.99
CA LEU A 65 0.87 -3.00 -5.33
C LEU A 65 -0.65 -2.97 -5.28
N TYR A 66 -1.18 -2.01 -4.54
CA TYR A 66 -2.59 -1.92 -4.21
C TYR A 66 -3.21 -0.66 -4.81
N ARG A 67 -4.45 -0.81 -5.30
CA ARG A 67 -5.35 0.32 -5.59
C ARG A 67 -6.52 0.29 -4.62
N LEU A 68 -6.92 1.47 -4.17
CA LEU A 68 -7.93 1.65 -3.14
C LEU A 68 -9.16 2.36 -3.71
N LYS A 69 -10.36 1.91 -3.33
CA LYS A 69 -11.61 2.55 -3.76
C LYS A 69 -11.72 3.95 -3.13
N GLY A 70 -11.78 4.98 -3.98
CA GLY A 70 -11.93 6.38 -3.56
C GLY A 70 -10.63 7.04 -3.06
N ILE A 71 -9.49 6.33 -3.10
CA ILE A 71 -8.16 6.86 -2.78
C ILE A 71 -7.26 6.62 -4.01
N PRO A 72 -6.89 7.69 -4.75
CA PRO A 72 -6.03 7.57 -5.92
C PRO A 72 -4.60 7.16 -5.55
N GLY A 73 -3.85 6.71 -6.55
CA GLY A 73 -2.46 6.30 -6.43
C GLY A 73 -2.27 4.78 -6.37
N VAL A 74 -1.00 4.39 -6.31
CA VAL A 74 -0.57 3.01 -6.08
C VAL A 74 0.05 2.96 -4.69
N TRP A 75 -0.29 1.93 -3.94
CA TRP A 75 0.09 1.79 -2.54
C TRP A 75 0.87 0.51 -2.35
N HIS A 76 1.96 0.58 -1.60
CA HIS A 76 2.70 -0.60 -1.18
C HIS A 76 1.99 -1.26 -0.01
N GLU A 77 2.11 -2.59 0.09
CA GLU A 77 1.66 -3.38 1.24
C GLU A 77 1.99 -2.71 2.58
N ILE A 78 3.25 -2.29 2.73
CA ILE A 78 3.77 -1.71 3.97
C ILE A 78 3.13 -0.37 4.33
N CYS A 79 2.53 0.35 3.38
CA CYS A 79 1.81 1.59 3.61
C CYS A 79 0.38 1.35 4.09
N LEU A 80 -0.07 0.10 4.13
CA LEU A 80 -1.40 -0.32 4.51
C LEU A 80 -1.36 -1.15 5.80
N GLU A 81 -2.46 -1.13 6.53
CA GLU A 81 -2.70 -1.96 7.70
C GLU A 81 -4.16 -2.45 7.71
N GLU A 82 -4.43 -3.52 8.45
CA GLU A 82 -5.80 -4.00 8.67
C GLU A 82 -6.61 -2.96 9.45
N SER A 83 -7.88 -2.79 9.08
CA SER A 83 -8.74 -1.69 9.53
C SER A 83 -9.85 -2.08 10.51
#